data_AF-A0A2I0J952-F1
#
_entry.id   AF-A0A2I0J952-F1
#
_cell.length_a   1.000
_cell.length_b   1.000
_cell.length_c   1.000
_cell.angle_alpha   90.00
_cell.angle_beta   90.00
_cell.angle_gamma   90.00
#
_symmetry.space_group_name_H-M   'P 1'
#
loop_
_entity.id
_entity.type
_entity.pdbx_description
1 polymer ?
#
loop_
_entity_poly.entity_id
_entity_poly.type
_entity_poly.pdbx_seq_one_letter_code
_entity_poly.pdbx_strand_id
1 'polypeptide(L)'
;MPTQLEGDSRSLSVPRCPAPDPKLNFRPVIGILSHPGDGASGRLNNASNASYIAASYVKFVESAGARVIPLIYTEPPEILYE
;
A
#
# COMPACT_ATOMS: atom_id res chain seq x y z
N MET A 1 -65.55 15.08 1.03
CA MET A 1 -64.86 15.31 -0.25
C MET A 1 -63.35 15.21 0.01
N PRO A 2 -62.66 14.14 -0.41
CA PRO A 2 -61.20 14.08 -0.31
C PRO A 2 -60.57 14.68 -1.57
N THR A 3 -59.66 15.63 -1.41
CA THR A 3 -58.78 16.09 -2.50
C THR A 3 -57.41 15.49 -2.30
N GLN A 4 -56.95 14.80 -3.35
CA GLN A 4 -55.77 13.98 -3.46
C GLN A 4 -54.57 14.80 -3.99
N LEU A 5 -53.34 14.36 -3.65
CA LEU A 5 -52.06 14.57 -4.33
C LEU A 5 -51.47 15.99 -4.18
N GLU A 6 -50.18 16.19 -3.85
CA GLU A 6 -49.00 15.65 -4.51
C GLU A 6 -47.97 15.10 -3.49
N GLY A 7 -47.47 13.89 -3.74
CA GLY A 7 -46.29 13.37 -3.07
C GLY A 7 -45.06 14.06 -3.65
N ASP A 8 -44.45 14.97 -2.90
CA ASP A 8 -43.13 15.50 -3.20
C ASP A 8 -42.09 14.45 -2.81
N SER A 9 -42.04 13.36 -3.58
CA SER A 9 -40.96 12.38 -3.57
C SER A 9 -39.72 13.03 -4.17
N ARG A 10 -39.16 14.01 -3.45
CA ARG A 10 -37.76 14.36 -3.61
C ARG A 10 -37.00 13.12 -3.21
N SER A 11 -36.65 12.33 -4.22
CA SER A 11 -35.63 11.30 -4.12
C SER A 11 -34.41 11.98 -3.53
N LEU A 12 -34.27 11.92 -2.20
CA LEU A 12 -33.03 12.19 -1.51
C LEU A 12 -32.08 11.15 -2.10
N SER A 13 -31.35 11.56 -3.13
CA SER A 13 -30.30 10.76 -3.73
C SER A 13 -29.31 10.52 -2.62
N VAL A 14 -29.47 9.39 -1.94
CA VAL A 14 -28.55 8.94 -0.91
C VAL A 14 -27.17 9.01 -1.56
N PRO A 15 -26.22 9.81 -1.05
CA PRO A 15 -24.91 9.90 -1.64
C PRO A 15 -24.29 8.51 -1.58
N ARG A 16 -24.31 7.83 -2.73
CA ARG A 16 -23.76 6.49 -2.85
C ARG A 16 -22.29 6.67 -3.15
N CYS A 17 -21.43 6.08 -2.33
CA CYS A 17 -20.02 5.99 -2.67
C CYS A 17 -19.90 5.40 -4.08
N PRO A 18 -19.16 6.03 -5.01
CA PRO A 18 -18.92 5.48 -6.33
C PRO A 18 -18.39 4.05 -6.19
N ALA A 19 -18.88 3.14 -7.02
CA ALA A 19 -18.32 1.80 -7.08
C ALA A 19 -16.83 1.90 -7.45
N PRO A 20 -15.93 1.17 -6.77
CA PRO A 20 -14.51 1.18 -7.13
C PRO A 20 -14.32 0.72 -8.58
N ASP A 21 -13.48 1.41 -9.36
CA ASP A 21 -13.15 1.01 -10.72
C ASP A 21 -12.47 -0.37 -10.72
N PRO A 22 -13.04 -1.40 -11.38
CA PRO A 22 -12.45 -2.74 -11.38
C PRO A 22 -11.06 -2.81 -12.05
N LYS A 23 -10.64 -1.80 -12.81
CA LYS A 23 -9.30 -1.74 -13.43
C LYS A 23 -8.21 -1.28 -12.47
N LEU A 24 -8.56 -0.71 -11.31
CA LEU A 24 -7.61 -0.16 -10.35
C LEU A 24 -7.27 -1.18 -9.25
N ASN A 25 -6.00 -1.20 -8.83
CA ASN A 25 -5.56 -1.96 -7.66
C ASN A 25 -5.68 -1.10 -6.39
N PHE A 26 -6.72 -1.34 -5.59
CA PHE A 26 -6.94 -0.64 -4.32
C PHE A 26 -6.16 -1.19 -3.13
N ARG A 27 -5.36 -2.24 -3.33
CA ARG A 27 -4.52 -2.85 -2.27
C ARG A 27 -3.09 -3.06 -2.78
N PRO A 28 -2.41 -1.97 -3.22
CA PRO A 28 -1.09 -2.08 -3.81
C PRO A 28 -0.09 -2.69 -2.83
N VAL A 29 0.84 -3.46 -3.37
CA VAL A 29 1.98 -4.06 -2.67
C VAL A 29 3.24 -3.53 -3.34
N ILE A 30 4.13 -2.95 -2.57
CA ILE A 30 5.33 -2.27 -3.07
C ILE A 30 6.57 -2.97 -2.50
N GLY A 31 7.48 -3.36 -3.40
CA GLY A 31 8.79 -3.89 -3.02
C GLY A 31 9.76 -2.76 -2.67
N ILE A 32 10.50 -2.89 -1.55
CA ILE A 32 11.58 -1.96 -1.19
C ILE A 32 12.90 -2.73 -1.18
N LEU A 33 13.85 -2.26 -1.99
CA LEU A 33 15.18 -2.86 -2.08
C LEU A 33 15.97 -2.63 -0.78
N SER A 34 16.45 -3.73 -0.21
CA SER A 34 17.37 -3.69 0.93
C SER A 34 18.77 -3.26 0.51
N HIS A 35 19.51 -2.69 1.46
CA HIS A 35 20.92 -2.39 1.32
C HIS A 35 21.77 -3.38 2.11
N PRO A 36 22.99 -3.70 1.64
CA PRO A 36 23.92 -4.52 2.40
C PRO A 36 24.26 -3.84 3.73
N GLY A 37 24.31 -4.66 4.79
CA GLY A 37 24.64 -4.23 6.14
C GLY A 37 23.42 -4.15 7.06
N ASP A 38 23.65 -3.64 8.26
CA ASP A 38 22.70 -3.61 9.38
C ASP A 38 22.07 -2.23 9.62
N GLY A 39 22.35 -1.26 8.75
CA GLY A 39 21.93 0.14 8.93
C GLY A 39 22.67 0.89 10.04
N ALA A 40 23.69 0.27 10.65
CA ALA A 40 24.48 0.80 11.75
C ALA A 40 26.00 0.66 11.50
N SER A 41 26.42 0.51 10.25
CA SER A 41 27.81 0.31 9.82
C SER A 41 28.51 -0.88 10.50
N GLY A 42 27.79 -1.98 10.72
CA GLY A 42 28.33 -3.21 11.32
C GLY A 42 28.41 -3.20 12.85
N ARG A 43 27.84 -2.17 13.50
CA ARG A 43 27.79 -2.07 14.98
C ARG A 43 26.80 -3.04 15.62
N LEU A 44 25.76 -3.42 14.91
CA LEU A 44 24.67 -4.25 15.43
C LEU A 44 24.82 -5.68 14.92
N ASN A 45 25.10 -5.85 13.63
CA ASN A 45 25.41 -7.15 13.03
C ASN A 45 26.59 -7.01 12.07
N ASN A 46 27.70 -7.68 12.39
CA ASN A 46 28.87 -7.80 11.51
C ASN A 46 28.71 -8.96 10.50
N ALA A 47 27.48 -9.42 10.29
CA ALA A 47 27.20 -10.51 9.37
C ALA A 47 27.20 -9.95 7.93
N SER A 48 28.03 -10.52 7.06
CA SER A 48 28.17 -10.09 5.65
C SER A 48 26.92 -10.31 4.80
N ASN A 49 25.94 -11.03 5.35
CA ASN A 49 24.61 -11.29 4.80
C ASN A 49 23.50 -10.46 5.47
N ALA A 50 23.85 -9.47 6.30
CA ALA A 50 22.87 -8.56 6.86
C ALA A 50 22.24 -7.73 5.73
N SER A 51 20.91 -7.67 5.72
CA SER A 51 20.11 -6.86 4.79
C SER A 51 19.29 -5.87 5.60
N TYR A 52 19.35 -4.59 5.23
CA TYR A 52 18.68 -3.53 5.98
C TYR A 52 17.81 -2.66 5.08
N ILE A 53 16.64 -2.28 5.61
CA ILE A 53 15.76 -1.26 5.04
C ILE A 53 15.49 -0.23 6.13
N ALA A 54 15.70 1.04 5.82
CA ALA A 54 15.37 2.10 6.77
C ALA A 54 13.85 2.16 6.98
N ALA A 55 13.43 2.17 8.25
CA ALA A 55 12.01 2.23 8.62
C ALA A 55 11.28 3.47 8.07
N SER A 56 12.00 4.55 7.74
CA SER A 56 11.43 5.73 7.09
C SER A 56 10.85 5.42 5.71
N TYR A 57 11.46 4.52 4.93
CA TYR A 57 10.93 4.11 3.62
C TYR A 57 9.64 3.30 3.76
N VAL A 58 9.60 2.39 4.73
CA VAL A 58 8.41 1.58 5.02
C VAL A 58 7.26 2.48 5.46
N LYS A 59 7.51 3.39 6.42
CA LYS A 59 6.51 4.35 6.90
C LYS A 59 5.98 5.26 5.80
N PHE A 60 6.84 5.71 4.89
CA PHE A 60 6.42 6.51 3.75
C PHE A 60 5.39 5.76 2.88
N VAL A 61 5.68 4.51 2.52
CA VAL A 61 4.79 3.69 1.69
C VAL A 61 3.50 3.30 2.44
N GLU A 62 3.60 2.90 3.71
CA GLU A 62 2.44 2.55 4.54
C GLU A 62 1.53 3.75 4.80
N SER A 63 2.11 4.95 4.96
CA SER A 63 1.33 6.18 5.12
C SER A 63 0.48 6.51 3.89
N ALA A 64 0.86 6.02 2.71
CA ALA A 64 0.09 6.11 1.47
C ALA A 64 -0.97 4.98 1.33
N GLY A 65 -1.11 4.09 2.32
CA GLY A 65 -2.09 3.01 2.33
C GLY A 65 -1.67 1.74 1.57
N ALA A 66 -0.38 1.64 1.21
CA ALA A 66 0.17 0.46 0.55
C ALA A 66 0.77 -0.54 1.55
N ARG A 67 0.88 -1.81 1.14
CA ARG A 67 1.62 -2.85 1.87
C ARG A 67 3.05 -2.93 1.34
N VAL A 68 3.99 -3.32 2.18
CA VAL A 68 5.42 -3.40 1.83
C VAL A 68 5.91 -4.85 1.84
N ILE A 69 6.72 -5.22 0.86
CA ILE A 69 7.51 -6.45 0.84
C ILE A 69 9.01 -6.07 0.75
N PRO A 70 9.89 -6.62 1.61
CA PRO A 70 11.32 -6.41 1.48
C PRO A 70 11.89 -7.21 0.31
N LEU A 71 12.73 -6.58 -0.50
CA LEU A 71 13.51 -7.25 -1.55
C LEU A 71 14.96 -7.42 -1.08
N ILE A 72 15.44 -8.65 -1.03
CA ILE A 72 16.76 -8.96 -0.45
C ILE A 72 17.84 -8.75 -1.50
N TYR A 73 18.84 -7.89 -1.23
CA TYR A 73 19.84 -7.50 -2.23
C TYR A 73 20.72 -8.67 -2.70
N THR A 74 20.81 -9.75 -1.90
CA THR A 74 21.58 -10.96 -2.22
C THR A 74 20.82 -11.97 -3.05
N GLU A 75 19.52 -11.77 -3.28
CA GLU A 75 18.74 -12.68 -4.12
C GLU A 75 19.20 -12.59 -5.58
N PRO A 76 19.18 -13.71 -6.31
CA PRO A 76 19.54 -13.73 -7.72
C PRO A 76 18.62 -12.80 -8.54
N PRO A 77 19.16 -12.17 -9.59
CA PRO A 77 18.43 -11.17 -10.38
C PRO A 77 17.13 -11.72 -10.98
N GLU A 78 17.05 -13.02 -11.25
CA GLU A 78 15.84 -13.68 -11.72
C GLU A 78 14.68 -13.54 -10.74
N ILE A 79 14.95 -13.53 -9.42
CA ILE A 79 13.92 -13.38 -8.37
C ILE A 79 13.60 -11.89 -8.12
N LEU A 80 14.56 -11.00 -8.35
CA LEU A 80 14.38 -9.56 -8.13
C LEU A 80 13.65 -8.83 -9.27
N TYR A 81 13.69 -9.40 -10.48
CA TYR A 81 13.07 -8.82 -11.68
C TYR A 81 11.76 -9.49 -12.11
N GLU A 82 11.30 -10.49 -11.35
CA GLU A 82 10.00 -11.17 -11.55
C GLU A 82 8.87 -10.45 -10.81
#